data_AF-A0A5N9GS20-F1
#
_entry.id   AF-A0A5N9GS20-F1
#
_cell.length_a   1.000
_cell.length_b   1.000
_cell.length_c   1.000
_cell.angle_alpha   90.00
_cell.angle_beta   90.00
_cell.angle_gamma   90.00
#
_symmetry.space_group_name_H-M   'P 1'
#
loop_
_entity.id
_entity.type
_entity.pdbx_description
1 polymer ?
#
loop_
_entity_poly.entity_id
_entity_poly.type
_entity_poly.pdbx_seq_one_letter_code
_entity_poly.pdbx_strand_id
1 'polypeptide(L)'
;MNLKVTFVLIIVAAIAGAIYFLNPFEKKEEKALPRPWFYQVSVDDMTSIGVESEGNNVFFNKTSEGTWAFDIEGDIPPDHMRWGGIAYLLGGPQTKRDLTETKVIIEDPAEYGLADPHTIVDIGLTFDRYLQFRLGDRTTDGDHHYGQISGFPQLFLIADTWGEVVSRLAKEPPYPKYYVVRDPRSIEEFNLFPPTDNSNDPAQLSFTKKNGEWVVTDYLVSADAHPVDMSKWEKILPLLSRPEGMKVHRHKVEDRDYTEWGIGDNSLSLEIRFRGVSETGTNYVDGILLLIGNESEVGNYYYALNSQEGSMQPVLLLPAKWVDTLSSLYDDVPYANK
;
A
#
# COMPACT_ATOMS: atom_id res chain seq x y z
N MET A 1 28.45 -53.56 50.07
CA MET A 1 27.18 -53.00 49.54
C MET A 1 26.12 -53.17 50.62
N ASN A 2 25.49 -52.09 51.10
CA ASN A 2 24.52 -52.18 52.19
C ASN A 2 23.16 -52.61 51.63
N LEU A 3 22.80 -53.88 51.81
CA LEU A 3 21.56 -54.50 51.29
C LEU A 3 20.30 -53.67 51.59
N LYS A 4 20.26 -52.98 52.73
CA LYS A 4 19.13 -52.09 53.09
C LYS A 4 19.03 -50.88 52.16
N VAL A 5 20.17 -50.29 51.78
CA VAL A 5 20.23 -49.13 50.89
C VAL A 5 19.87 -49.54 49.46
N THR A 6 20.35 -50.71 49.01
CA THR A 6 20.01 -51.25 47.68
C THR A 6 18.51 -51.54 47.56
N PHE A 7 17.88 -52.08 48.61
CA PHE A 7 16.44 -52.35 48.58
C PHE A 7 15.59 -51.07 48.53
N VAL A 8 15.98 -50.04 49.28
CA VAL A 8 15.31 -48.73 49.25
C VAL A 8 15.42 -48.08 47.87
N LEU A 9 16.59 -48.14 47.24
CA LEU A 9 16.79 -47.58 45.89
C LEU A 9 15.92 -48.28 44.84
N ILE A 10 15.76 -49.60 44.93
CA ILE A 10 14.89 -50.36 44.01
C ILE A 10 13.42 -49.92 44.17
N ILE A 11 12.96 -49.73 45.41
CA ILE A 11 11.59 -49.26 45.67
C ILE A 11 11.38 -47.86 45.12
N VAL A 12 12.32 -46.94 45.35
CA VAL A 12 12.23 -45.56 44.82
C VAL A 12 12.23 -45.57 43.29
N ALA A 13 13.08 -46.38 42.66
CA ALA A 13 13.09 -46.53 41.21
C ALA A 13 11.78 -47.11 40.66
N ALA A 14 11.19 -48.10 41.35
CA ALA A 14 9.91 -48.67 40.97
C ALA A 14 8.76 -47.66 41.10
N ILE A 15 8.76 -46.84 42.16
CA ILE A 15 7.78 -45.76 42.35
C ILE A 15 7.94 -44.68 41.27
N ALA A 16 9.18 -44.26 40.99
CA ALA A 16 9.46 -43.29 39.93
C ALA A 16 9.04 -43.81 38.55
N GLY A 17 9.31 -45.09 38.26
CA GLY A 17 8.88 -45.76 37.04
C GLY A 17 7.35 -45.85 36.92
N ALA A 18 6.66 -46.16 38.02
CA ALA A 18 5.19 -46.18 38.06
C ALA A 18 4.58 -44.80 37.84
N ILE A 19 5.16 -43.74 38.45
CA ILE A 19 4.72 -42.35 38.24
C ILE A 19 4.96 -41.92 36.79
N TYR A 20 6.11 -42.29 36.20
CA TYR A 20 6.40 -42.00 34.79
C TYR A 20 5.41 -42.71 33.84
N PHE A 21 5.07 -43.98 34.10
CA PHE A 21 4.22 -44.77 33.21
C PHE A 21 2.72 -44.47 33.35
N LEU A 22 2.28 -44.13 34.56
CA LEU A 22 0.87 -43.78 34.84
C LEU A 22 0.60 -42.28 34.72
N ASN A 23 1.66 -41.47 34.66
CA ASN A 23 1.70 -40.00 34.66
C ASN A 23 0.35 -39.33 35.00
N PRO A 24 -0.07 -39.35 36.29
CA PRO A 24 -1.35 -38.77 36.70
C PRO A 24 -1.41 -37.23 36.55
N PHE A 25 -0.30 -36.61 36.15
CA PHE A 25 -0.18 -35.18 35.86
C PHE A 25 -0.16 -34.89 34.35
N GLU A 26 -0.26 -35.92 33.49
CA GLU A 26 -0.47 -35.75 32.06
C GLU A 26 -1.87 -35.17 31.85
N LYS A 27 -1.97 -33.84 31.88
CA LYS A 27 -3.14 -33.16 31.35
C LYS A 27 -3.23 -33.59 29.90
N LYS A 28 -4.24 -34.39 29.56
CA LYS A 28 -4.68 -34.50 28.16
C LYS A 28 -4.85 -33.07 27.68
N GLU A 29 -3.96 -32.60 26.82
CA GLU A 29 -4.22 -31.38 26.07
C GLU A 29 -5.50 -31.66 25.32
N GLU A 30 -6.62 -31.09 25.79
CA GLU A 30 -7.81 -30.98 24.96
C GLU A 30 -7.36 -30.21 23.72
N LYS A 31 -7.16 -30.94 22.62
CA LYS A 31 -6.96 -30.33 21.31
C LYS A 31 -8.19 -29.47 21.06
N ALA A 32 -8.05 -28.16 21.27
CA ALA A 32 -9.07 -27.19 20.91
C ALA A 32 -9.50 -27.49 19.46
N LEU A 33 -10.81 -27.59 19.23
CA LEU A 33 -11.34 -27.80 17.89
C LEU A 33 -10.80 -26.69 16.96
N PRO A 34 -10.50 -27.01 15.69
CA PRO A 34 -10.04 -26.01 14.74
C PRO A 34 -11.12 -24.92 14.60
N ARG A 35 -10.71 -23.67 14.80
CA ARG A 35 -11.60 -22.50 14.74
C ARG A 35 -12.15 -22.34 13.32
N PRO A 36 -13.47 -22.18 13.13
CA PRO A 36 -14.05 -22.02 11.81
C PRO A 36 -13.65 -20.67 11.20
N TRP A 37 -13.42 -20.64 9.90
CA TRP A 37 -13.17 -19.39 9.17
C TRP A 37 -14.47 -18.59 9.03
N PHE A 38 -14.36 -17.25 9.01
CA PHE A 38 -15.51 -16.40 8.64
C PHE A 38 -15.89 -16.72 7.19
N TYR A 39 -14.91 -16.63 6.31
CA TYR A 39 -14.88 -17.23 4.98
C TYR A 39 -13.42 -17.58 4.64
N GLN A 40 -13.23 -18.32 3.57
CA GLN A 40 -11.90 -18.60 3.04
C GLN A 40 -11.95 -18.56 1.51
N VAL A 41 -11.17 -17.67 0.93
CA VAL A 41 -11.01 -17.55 -0.53
C VAL A 41 -9.52 -17.48 -0.86
N SER A 42 -9.14 -18.09 -1.98
CA SER A 42 -7.76 -17.99 -2.47
C SER A 42 -7.55 -16.61 -3.11
N VAL A 43 -6.38 -15.99 -2.88
CA VAL A 43 -5.98 -14.75 -3.58
C VAL A 43 -5.89 -14.96 -5.08
N ASP A 44 -5.53 -16.17 -5.52
CA ASP A 44 -5.47 -16.53 -6.93
C ASP A 44 -6.86 -16.57 -7.57
N ASP A 45 -7.88 -16.90 -6.78
CA ASP A 45 -9.28 -16.91 -7.20
C ASP A 45 -9.91 -15.52 -7.23
N MET A 46 -9.35 -14.52 -6.54
CA MET A 46 -9.88 -13.16 -6.54
C MET A 46 -9.64 -12.46 -7.88
N THR A 47 -10.67 -11.79 -8.38
CA THR A 47 -10.66 -11.03 -9.64
C THR A 47 -10.99 -9.56 -9.44
N SER A 48 -11.80 -9.22 -8.43
CA SER A 48 -12.09 -7.83 -8.04
C SER A 48 -12.34 -7.70 -6.55
N ILE A 49 -12.11 -6.50 -6.02
CA ILE A 49 -12.35 -6.11 -4.63
C ILE A 49 -13.04 -4.74 -4.64
N GLY A 50 -14.27 -4.66 -4.14
CA GLY A 50 -14.96 -3.42 -3.81
C GLY A 50 -15.07 -3.26 -2.31
N VAL A 51 -14.76 -2.08 -1.78
CA VAL A 51 -14.95 -1.76 -0.37
C VAL A 51 -15.72 -0.44 -0.29
N GLU A 52 -16.83 -0.46 0.42
CA GLU A 52 -17.59 0.72 0.81
C GLU A 52 -17.48 0.87 2.33
N SER A 53 -17.15 2.07 2.82
CA SER A 53 -17.18 2.36 4.25
C SER A 53 -17.44 3.83 4.55
N GLU A 54 -18.44 4.09 5.40
CA GLU A 54 -18.83 5.44 5.86
C GLU A 54 -18.99 6.45 4.70
N GLY A 55 -19.61 6.01 3.60
CA GLY A 55 -19.84 6.82 2.41
C GLY A 55 -18.63 6.98 1.47
N ASN A 56 -17.46 6.43 1.81
CA ASN A 56 -16.33 6.31 0.90
C ASN A 56 -16.36 4.96 0.19
N ASN A 57 -15.83 4.90 -1.03
CA ASN A 57 -15.69 3.64 -1.75
C ASN A 57 -14.35 3.55 -2.49
N VAL A 58 -13.92 2.32 -2.72
CA VAL A 58 -12.77 2.00 -3.53
C VAL A 58 -13.02 0.67 -4.25
N PHE A 59 -12.53 0.57 -5.48
CA PHE A 59 -12.65 -0.62 -6.30
C PHE A 59 -11.29 -0.97 -6.89
N PHE A 60 -10.99 -2.27 -6.92
CA PHE A 60 -9.79 -2.83 -7.49
C PHE A 60 -10.14 -3.99 -8.43
N ASN A 61 -9.46 -4.05 -9.56
CA ASN A 61 -9.55 -5.15 -10.51
C ASN A 61 -8.18 -5.79 -10.68
N LYS A 62 -8.17 -7.12 -10.87
CA LYS A 62 -6.97 -7.85 -11.24
C LYS A 62 -6.73 -7.66 -12.74
N THR A 63 -5.55 -7.16 -13.09
CA THR A 63 -5.15 -6.88 -14.48
C THR A 63 -4.88 -8.18 -15.24
N SER A 64 -4.79 -8.11 -16.56
CA SER A 64 -4.37 -9.25 -17.39
C SER A 64 -2.93 -9.72 -17.09
N GLU A 65 -2.12 -8.85 -16.48
CA GLU A 65 -0.74 -9.15 -16.04
C GLU A 65 -0.71 -9.77 -14.63
N GLY A 66 -1.87 -10.05 -14.03
CA GLY A 66 -1.99 -10.71 -12.72
C GLY A 66 -1.69 -9.80 -11.52
N THR A 67 -1.55 -8.49 -11.74
CA THR A 67 -1.39 -7.48 -10.69
C THR A 67 -2.73 -6.83 -10.34
N TRP A 68 -2.76 -6.02 -9.29
CA TRP A 68 -3.96 -5.26 -8.91
C TRP A 68 -3.87 -3.83 -9.41
N ALA A 69 -5.01 -3.27 -9.82
CA ALA A 69 -5.17 -1.88 -10.20
C ALA A 69 -6.46 -1.31 -9.61
N PHE A 70 -6.47 -0.01 -9.32
CA PHE A 70 -7.70 0.72 -9.03
C PHE A 70 -8.61 0.70 -10.27
N ASP A 71 -9.91 0.51 -10.05
CA ASP A 71 -10.94 0.60 -11.10
C ASP A 71 -11.28 2.07 -11.38
N ILE A 72 -10.31 2.78 -11.95
CA ILE A 72 -10.37 4.18 -12.34
C ILE A 72 -9.68 4.36 -13.69
N GLU A 73 -9.83 5.52 -14.31
CA GLU A 73 -9.09 5.83 -15.53
C GLU A 73 -7.57 5.71 -15.30
N GLY A 74 -6.92 4.91 -16.15
CA GLY A 74 -5.48 4.71 -16.14
C GLY A 74 -4.98 3.46 -15.42
N ASP A 75 -5.87 2.64 -14.85
CA ASP A 75 -5.56 1.35 -14.19
C ASP A 75 -4.37 1.47 -13.21
N ILE A 76 -4.38 2.50 -12.37
CA ILE A 76 -3.26 2.82 -11.48
C ILE A 76 -3.06 1.66 -10.49
N PRO A 77 -1.85 1.09 -10.33
CA PRO A 77 -1.62 0.08 -9.31
C PRO A 77 -1.63 0.70 -7.92
N PRO A 78 -2.07 -0.03 -6.88
CA PRO A 78 -1.92 0.43 -5.51
C PRO A 78 -0.44 0.47 -5.11
N ASP A 79 -0.12 1.32 -4.14
CA ASP A 79 1.19 1.37 -3.49
C ASP A 79 1.57 -0.02 -2.98
N HIS A 80 2.67 -0.55 -3.49
CA HIS A 80 3.13 -1.90 -3.21
C HIS A 80 3.30 -2.16 -1.71
N MET A 81 3.84 -1.19 -0.96
CA MET A 81 4.12 -1.35 0.47
C MET A 81 2.83 -1.38 1.29
N ARG A 82 1.82 -0.62 0.87
CA ARG A 82 0.49 -0.60 1.49
C ARG A 82 -0.40 -1.77 1.03
N TRP A 83 -0.15 -2.33 -0.16
CA TRP A 83 -0.98 -3.38 -0.75
C TRP A 83 -0.50 -4.82 -0.51
N GLY A 84 0.81 -5.07 -0.40
CA GLY A 84 1.39 -6.41 -0.47
C GLY A 84 0.79 -7.49 0.45
N GLY A 85 0.23 -7.10 1.60
CA GLY A 85 -0.47 -8.01 2.53
C GLY A 85 -2.00 -7.96 2.45
N ILE A 86 -2.59 -6.97 1.79
CA ILE A 86 -4.04 -6.70 1.79
C ILE A 86 -4.81 -7.81 1.09
N ALA A 87 -4.36 -8.24 -0.10
CA ALA A 87 -5.04 -9.30 -0.83
C ALA A 87 -5.11 -10.61 -0.02
N TYR A 88 -4.04 -10.94 0.72
CA TYR A 88 -4.02 -12.10 1.61
C TYR A 88 -4.93 -11.91 2.84
N LEU A 89 -4.96 -10.71 3.42
CA LEU A 89 -5.84 -10.36 4.54
C LEU A 89 -7.33 -10.49 4.15
N LEU A 90 -7.67 -10.09 2.92
CA LEU A 90 -9.00 -10.26 2.34
C LEU A 90 -9.32 -11.71 1.96
N GLY A 91 -8.34 -12.62 1.99
CA GLY A 91 -8.55 -14.07 1.84
C GLY A 91 -9.40 -14.69 2.96
N GLY A 92 -9.58 -13.96 4.05
CA GLY A 92 -10.48 -14.28 5.16
C GLY A 92 -9.78 -14.19 6.52
N PRO A 93 -10.42 -13.62 7.55
CA PRO A 93 -9.85 -13.60 8.90
C PRO A 93 -9.99 -14.98 9.56
N GLN A 94 -8.95 -15.38 10.31
CA GLN A 94 -9.10 -16.45 11.30
C GLN A 94 -10.03 -15.94 12.41
N THR A 95 -11.16 -16.61 12.65
CA THR A 95 -12.03 -16.25 13.78
C THR A 95 -11.37 -16.68 15.09
N LYS A 96 -11.44 -15.83 16.12
CA LYS A 96 -10.85 -16.13 17.44
C LYS A 96 -11.75 -17.00 18.33
N ARG A 97 -12.97 -17.35 17.91
CA ARG A 97 -13.94 -18.06 18.74
C ARG A 97 -14.38 -19.39 18.14
N ASP A 98 -14.58 -20.35 19.03
CA ASP A 98 -15.27 -21.60 18.73
C ASP A 98 -16.76 -21.29 18.45
N LEU A 99 -17.15 -21.23 17.17
CA LEU A 99 -18.55 -20.97 16.79
C LEU A 99 -19.46 -22.18 17.02
N THR A 100 -18.98 -23.27 17.63
CA THR A 100 -19.92 -24.29 18.14
C THR A 100 -20.78 -23.76 19.29
N GLU A 101 -20.39 -22.65 19.94
CA GLU A 101 -21.20 -21.97 20.95
C GLU A 101 -21.99 -20.76 20.40
N THR A 102 -21.66 -20.22 19.22
CA THR A 102 -22.21 -18.95 18.69
C THR A 102 -22.61 -19.00 17.21
N LYS A 103 -23.19 -20.12 16.74
CA LYS A 103 -24.10 -20.05 15.58
C LYS A 103 -25.40 -19.37 16.02
N VAL A 104 -25.33 -18.09 16.36
CA VAL A 104 -26.51 -17.26 16.57
C VAL A 104 -27.05 -16.96 15.17
N ILE A 105 -28.19 -17.58 14.87
CA ILE A 105 -29.01 -17.18 13.74
C ILE A 105 -29.59 -15.82 14.13
N ILE A 106 -29.32 -14.79 13.33
CA ILE A 106 -29.89 -13.47 13.60
C ILE A 106 -31.37 -13.46 13.23
N GLU A 107 -32.21 -12.98 14.15
CA GLU A 107 -33.63 -12.73 13.87
C GLU A 107 -33.83 -11.32 13.31
N ASP A 108 -33.15 -10.32 13.89
CA ASP A 108 -33.15 -8.93 13.42
C ASP A 108 -31.71 -8.41 13.19
N PRO A 109 -31.26 -8.24 11.93
CA PRO A 109 -29.95 -7.67 11.62
C PRO A 109 -29.75 -6.24 12.13
N ALA A 110 -30.83 -5.47 12.36
CA ALA A 110 -30.73 -4.09 12.81
C ALA A 110 -30.13 -3.97 14.22
N GLU A 111 -30.32 -4.97 15.10
CA GLU A 111 -29.76 -5.01 16.45
C GLU A 111 -28.22 -4.98 16.48
N TYR A 112 -27.58 -5.33 15.36
CA TYR A 112 -26.14 -5.47 15.22
C TYR A 112 -25.54 -4.44 14.25
N GLY A 113 -26.33 -3.44 13.83
CA GLY A 113 -25.92 -2.49 12.79
C GLY A 113 -25.75 -3.13 11.40
N LEU A 114 -26.31 -4.33 11.14
CA LEU A 114 -26.16 -5.03 9.86
C LEU A 114 -27.25 -4.65 8.83
N ALA A 115 -28.31 -3.96 9.28
CA ALA A 115 -29.31 -3.37 8.40
C ALA A 115 -28.80 -2.10 7.70
N ASP A 116 -27.89 -1.36 8.35
CA ASP A 116 -27.17 -0.21 7.82
C ASP A 116 -25.68 -0.33 8.20
N PRO A 117 -24.94 -1.25 7.54
CA PRO A 117 -23.56 -1.58 7.92
C PRO A 117 -22.61 -0.42 7.60
N HIS A 118 -21.67 -0.16 8.49
CA HIS A 118 -20.65 0.87 8.26
C HIS A 118 -19.60 0.47 7.22
N THR A 119 -19.49 -0.84 6.91
CA THR A 119 -18.61 -1.36 5.87
C THR A 119 -19.26 -2.52 5.11
N ILE A 120 -19.20 -2.45 3.78
CA ILE A 120 -19.59 -3.52 2.85
C ILE A 120 -18.40 -3.85 1.97
N VAL A 121 -18.15 -5.14 1.76
CA VAL A 121 -17.06 -5.61 0.91
C VAL A 121 -17.57 -6.62 -0.08
N ASP A 122 -17.26 -6.38 -1.35
CA ASP A 122 -17.57 -7.24 -2.48
C ASP A 122 -16.28 -7.82 -3.03
N ILE A 123 -16.20 -9.16 -3.09
CA ILE A 123 -15.07 -9.88 -3.67
C ILE A 123 -15.58 -10.63 -4.90
N GLY A 124 -15.13 -10.20 -6.07
CA GLY A 124 -15.29 -10.97 -7.30
C GLY A 124 -14.29 -12.11 -7.32
N LEU A 125 -14.76 -13.28 -7.77
CA LEU A 125 -13.97 -14.49 -7.87
C LEU A 125 -14.03 -15.05 -9.29
N THR A 126 -13.09 -15.94 -9.61
CA THR A 126 -13.10 -16.74 -10.84
C THR A 126 -14.44 -17.47 -11.03
N PHE A 127 -14.82 -17.63 -12.30
CA PHE A 127 -16.07 -18.28 -12.73
C PHE A 127 -17.35 -17.55 -12.30
N ASP A 128 -17.34 -16.20 -12.36
CA ASP A 128 -18.48 -15.34 -12.05
C ASP A 128 -19.09 -15.60 -10.66
N ARG A 129 -18.24 -15.98 -9.70
CA ARG A 129 -18.61 -16.15 -8.31
C ARG A 129 -18.37 -14.85 -7.56
N TYR A 130 -19.18 -14.63 -6.52
CA TYR A 130 -19.10 -13.42 -5.71
C TYR A 130 -19.24 -13.78 -4.23
N LEU A 131 -18.48 -13.08 -3.40
CA LEU A 131 -18.60 -13.11 -1.95
C LEU A 131 -18.83 -11.68 -1.49
N GLN A 132 -19.91 -11.44 -0.75
CA GLN A 132 -20.14 -10.18 -0.07
C GLN A 132 -20.20 -10.42 1.44
N PHE A 133 -19.51 -9.58 2.20
CA PHE A 133 -19.68 -9.53 3.65
C PHE A 133 -19.90 -8.10 4.13
N ARG A 134 -20.49 -7.99 5.32
CA ARG A 134 -20.88 -6.73 5.96
C ARG A 134 -20.31 -6.67 7.36
N LEU A 135 -19.85 -5.50 7.77
CA LEU A 135 -19.48 -5.18 9.15
C LEU A 135 -20.45 -4.13 9.69
N GLY A 136 -21.14 -4.49 10.76
CA GLY A 136 -22.01 -3.61 11.53
C GLY A 136 -21.30 -3.12 12.79
N ASP A 137 -22.07 -2.81 13.83
CA ASP A 137 -21.57 -2.11 15.00
C ASP A 137 -20.40 -2.82 15.70
N ARG A 138 -19.56 -2.02 16.37
CA ARG A 138 -18.57 -2.55 17.31
C ARG A 138 -19.27 -3.14 18.53
N THR A 139 -18.70 -4.22 19.05
CA THR A 139 -19.11 -4.78 20.34
C THR A 139 -18.89 -3.77 21.47
N THR A 140 -19.59 -3.94 22.59
CA THR A 140 -19.52 -3.01 23.73
C THR A 140 -18.12 -2.91 24.37
N ASP A 141 -17.29 -3.94 24.22
CA ASP A 141 -15.88 -3.94 24.62
C ASP A 141 -14.95 -3.27 23.60
N GLY A 142 -15.43 -3.00 22.38
CA GLY A 142 -14.69 -2.39 21.28
C GLY A 142 -13.72 -3.33 20.56
N ASP A 143 -13.62 -4.60 20.95
CA ASP A 143 -12.61 -5.52 20.42
C ASP A 143 -13.01 -6.17 19.08
N HIS A 144 -14.30 -6.11 18.73
CA HIS A 144 -14.87 -6.77 17.55
C HIS A 144 -15.93 -5.92 16.86
N HIS A 145 -16.22 -6.26 15.61
CA HIS A 145 -17.42 -5.89 14.89
C HIS A 145 -18.35 -7.09 14.74
N TYR A 146 -19.66 -6.82 14.69
CA TYR A 146 -20.62 -7.78 14.18
C TYR A 146 -20.45 -7.94 12.67
N GLY A 147 -20.24 -9.16 12.20
CA GLY A 147 -20.03 -9.48 10.80
C GLY A 147 -21.05 -10.48 10.25
N GLN A 148 -21.39 -10.34 8.98
CA GLN A 148 -22.29 -11.26 8.28
C GLN A 148 -21.84 -11.48 6.84
N ILE A 149 -21.99 -12.71 6.34
CA ILE A 149 -21.87 -13.01 4.90
C ILE A 149 -23.25 -12.89 4.27
N SER A 150 -23.35 -12.14 3.18
CA SER A 150 -24.61 -11.99 2.45
C SER A 150 -25.14 -13.34 1.97
N GLY A 151 -26.44 -13.58 2.19
CA GLY A 151 -27.09 -14.87 1.88
C GLY A 151 -27.04 -15.90 3.01
N PHE A 152 -26.35 -15.61 4.12
CA PHE A 152 -26.17 -16.50 5.25
C PHE A 152 -26.65 -15.82 6.56
N PRO A 153 -27.51 -16.46 7.37
CA PRO A 153 -28.10 -15.82 8.55
C PRO A 153 -27.18 -15.85 9.80
N GLN A 154 -25.97 -16.37 9.68
CA GLN A 154 -25.05 -16.50 10.81
C GLN A 154 -24.40 -15.16 11.16
N LEU A 155 -24.39 -14.84 12.45
CA LEU A 155 -23.62 -13.73 13.02
C LEU A 155 -22.19 -14.17 13.33
N PHE A 156 -21.23 -13.29 13.06
CA PHE A 156 -19.82 -13.48 13.39
C PHE A 156 -19.29 -12.31 14.22
N LEU A 157 -18.28 -12.58 15.05
CA LEU A 157 -17.49 -11.54 15.71
C LEU A 157 -16.14 -11.43 14.99
N ILE A 158 -15.91 -10.29 14.36
CA ILE A 158 -14.73 -10.02 13.54
C ILE A 158 -13.82 -9.07 14.32
N ALA A 159 -12.53 -9.38 14.46
CA ALA A 159 -11.63 -8.53 15.23
C ALA A 159 -11.60 -7.09 14.68
N ASP A 160 -11.69 -6.10 15.57
CA ASP A 160 -11.70 -4.67 15.25
C ASP A 160 -10.51 -4.30 14.37
N THR A 161 -9.30 -4.76 14.73
CA THR A 161 -8.08 -4.52 13.96
C THR A 161 -8.16 -4.99 12.50
N TRP A 162 -8.89 -6.05 12.21
CA TRP A 162 -9.08 -6.52 10.83
C TRP A 162 -10.13 -5.67 10.10
N GLY A 163 -11.24 -5.36 10.78
CA GLY A 163 -12.29 -4.47 10.25
C GLY A 163 -11.77 -3.08 9.90
N GLU A 164 -10.89 -2.53 10.75
CA GLU A 164 -10.20 -1.26 10.52
C GLU A 164 -9.29 -1.29 9.29
N VAL A 165 -8.50 -2.36 9.10
CA VAL A 165 -7.65 -2.47 7.90
C VAL A 165 -8.51 -2.49 6.63
N VAL A 166 -9.64 -3.20 6.66
CA VAL A 166 -10.54 -3.29 5.50
C VAL A 166 -11.23 -1.95 5.25
N SER A 167 -11.82 -1.32 6.26
CA SER A 167 -12.49 -0.02 6.11
C SER A 167 -11.54 1.09 5.66
N ARG A 168 -10.27 1.06 6.12
CA ARG A 168 -9.22 1.99 5.68
C ARG A 168 -8.94 1.94 4.18
N LEU A 169 -9.22 0.84 3.48
CA LEU A 169 -9.05 0.79 2.03
C LEU A 169 -9.94 1.82 1.33
N ALA A 170 -11.16 2.03 1.82
CA ALA A 170 -12.07 3.04 1.26
C ALA A 170 -11.76 4.46 1.78
N LYS A 171 -11.44 4.60 3.07
CA LYS A 171 -11.22 5.92 3.71
C LYS A 171 -9.85 6.54 3.35
N GLU A 172 -8.84 5.71 3.21
CA GLU A 172 -7.46 6.09 2.89
C GLU A 172 -6.91 5.15 1.80
N PRO A 173 -7.38 5.24 0.54
CA PRO A 173 -6.96 4.29 -0.49
C PRO A 173 -5.43 4.25 -0.66
N PRO A 174 -4.85 3.08 -0.96
CA PRO A 174 -3.42 2.87 -1.12
C PRO A 174 -2.91 3.45 -2.45
N TYR A 175 -3.14 4.73 -2.73
CA TYR A 175 -2.61 5.36 -3.94
C TYR A 175 -1.08 5.45 -3.88
N PRO A 176 -0.38 5.15 -5.00
CA PRO A 176 1.07 5.31 -5.08
C PRO A 176 1.44 6.79 -5.06
N LYS A 177 2.62 7.10 -4.53
CA LYS A 177 3.03 8.49 -4.29
C LYS A 177 3.02 9.33 -5.56
N TYR A 178 3.41 8.78 -6.71
CA TYR A 178 3.43 9.54 -7.97
C TYR A 178 2.03 9.92 -8.49
N TYR A 179 0.96 9.28 -8.01
CA TYR A 179 -0.41 9.54 -8.46
C TYR A 179 -1.19 10.54 -7.56
N VAL A 180 -0.77 10.70 -6.30
CA VAL A 180 -1.45 11.58 -5.35
C VAL A 180 -1.33 13.04 -5.78
N VAL A 181 -2.46 13.74 -5.87
CA VAL A 181 -2.49 15.20 -6.09
C VAL A 181 -2.01 15.91 -4.84
N ARG A 182 -0.94 16.70 -4.96
CA ARG A 182 -0.38 17.47 -3.85
C ARG A 182 -0.75 18.94 -3.92
N ASP A 183 -0.88 19.56 -2.76
CA ASP A 183 -0.90 21.01 -2.67
C ASP A 183 0.46 21.57 -3.10
N PRO A 184 0.57 22.45 -4.11
CA PRO A 184 1.83 23.07 -4.52
C PRO A 184 2.61 23.71 -3.35
N ARG A 185 1.91 24.12 -2.28
CA ARG A 185 2.52 24.73 -1.10
C ARG A 185 3.30 23.73 -0.25
N SER A 186 3.01 22.43 -0.33
CA SER A 186 3.73 21.38 0.39
C SER A 186 5.01 20.92 -0.32
N ILE A 187 5.21 21.32 -1.58
CA ILE A 187 6.44 21.05 -2.31
C ILE A 187 7.57 21.87 -1.69
N GLU A 188 8.65 21.21 -1.30
CA GLU A 188 9.81 21.83 -0.64
C GLU A 188 11.02 21.91 -1.58
N GLU A 189 11.11 20.98 -2.54
CA GLU A 189 12.23 20.87 -3.45
C GLU A 189 11.80 20.29 -4.80
N PHE A 190 12.43 20.78 -5.86
CA PHE A 190 12.37 20.18 -7.19
C PHE A 190 13.77 20.13 -7.78
N ASN A 191 14.22 18.94 -8.17
CA ASN A 191 15.55 18.72 -8.72
C ASN A 191 15.43 18.12 -10.12
N LEU A 192 16.25 18.65 -11.02
CA LEU A 192 16.37 18.22 -12.40
C LEU A 192 17.78 17.65 -12.62
N PHE A 193 17.85 16.38 -13.01
CA PHE A 193 19.09 15.66 -13.27
C PHE A 193 19.18 15.36 -14.77
N PRO A 194 20.28 15.74 -15.45
CA PRO A 194 20.41 15.53 -16.88
C PRO A 194 20.65 14.05 -17.16
N PRO A 195 20.46 13.59 -18.41
CA PRO A 195 20.97 12.30 -18.83
C PRO A 195 22.49 12.22 -18.58
N THR A 196 22.94 11.33 -17.70
CA THR A 196 24.36 11.15 -17.35
C THR A 196 24.69 9.69 -17.08
N ASP A 197 25.87 9.22 -17.50
CA ASP A 197 26.34 7.88 -17.15
C ASP A 197 26.91 7.81 -15.71
N ASN A 198 26.90 8.92 -14.96
CA ASN A 198 27.40 8.99 -13.58
C ASN A 198 26.28 9.30 -12.58
N SER A 199 25.80 8.27 -11.88
CA SER A 199 24.70 8.35 -10.91
C SER A 199 25.00 9.15 -9.63
N ASN A 200 26.24 9.60 -9.44
CA ASN A 200 26.64 10.46 -8.32
C ASN A 200 26.68 11.96 -8.68
N ASP A 201 26.34 12.32 -9.92
CA ASP A 201 26.30 13.73 -10.29
C ASP A 201 25.20 14.44 -9.49
N PRO A 202 25.48 15.62 -8.92
CA PRO A 202 24.45 16.40 -8.26
C PRO A 202 23.36 16.77 -9.28
N ALA A 203 22.16 17.06 -8.79
CA ALA A 203 21.14 17.70 -9.61
C ALA A 203 21.77 18.87 -10.36
N GLN A 204 21.51 18.99 -11.65
CA GLN A 204 22.06 20.10 -12.43
C GLN A 204 21.32 21.40 -12.08
N LEU A 205 19.99 21.31 -11.91
CA LEU A 205 19.18 22.39 -11.36
C LEU A 205 18.47 21.90 -10.09
N SER A 206 18.60 22.68 -9.01
CA SER A 206 17.91 22.42 -7.75
C SER A 206 17.14 23.65 -7.30
N PHE A 207 15.82 23.52 -7.24
CA PHE A 207 14.91 24.51 -6.68
C PHE A 207 14.59 24.08 -5.25
N THR A 208 14.85 24.93 -4.26
CA THR A 208 14.62 24.62 -2.85
C THR A 208 13.98 25.80 -2.14
N LYS A 209 13.06 25.53 -1.20
CA LYS A 209 12.61 26.54 -0.25
C LYS A 209 13.64 26.76 0.85
N LYS A 210 14.21 27.97 0.93
CA LYS A 210 15.05 28.43 2.04
C LYS A 210 14.34 29.57 2.76
N ASN A 211 14.08 29.40 4.07
CA ASN A 211 13.35 30.38 4.88
C ASN A 211 11.98 30.79 4.31
N GLY A 212 11.31 29.89 3.58
CA GLY A 212 10.01 30.14 2.96
C GLY A 212 10.07 30.77 1.56
N GLU A 213 11.26 31.12 1.07
CA GLU A 213 11.47 31.68 -0.26
C GLU A 213 12.13 30.65 -1.19
N TRP A 214 11.76 30.67 -2.47
CA TRP A 214 12.35 29.79 -3.47
C TRP A 214 13.69 30.33 -3.94
N VAL A 215 14.70 29.46 -3.91
CA VAL A 215 15.99 29.69 -4.56
C VAL A 215 16.26 28.59 -5.56
N VAL A 216 17.00 28.89 -6.61
CA VAL A 216 17.51 27.95 -7.60
C VAL A 216 19.04 27.91 -7.53
N THR A 217 19.60 26.72 -7.58
CA THR A 217 21.05 26.50 -7.73
C THR A 217 21.25 25.80 -9.06
N ASP A 218 22.05 26.41 -9.93
CA ASP A 218 22.43 25.87 -11.24
C ASP A 218 23.90 25.47 -11.20
N TYR A 219 24.12 24.17 -11.02
CA TYR A 219 25.45 23.62 -10.80
C TYR A 219 26.32 23.64 -12.07
N LEU A 220 25.79 23.94 -13.25
CA LEU A 220 26.62 24.23 -14.42
C LEU A 220 27.26 25.62 -14.37
N VAL A 221 26.62 26.57 -13.67
CA VAL A 221 27.07 27.95 -13.59
C VAL A 221 27.83 28.19 -12.29
N SER A 222 27.23 27.84 -11.14
CA SER A 222 27.81 28.04 -9.81
C SER A 222 27.07 27.24 -8.75
N ALA A 223 27.75 26.90 -7.65
CA ALA A 223 27.10 26.33 -6.47
C ALA A 223 26.33 27.37 -5.62
N ASP A 224 26.23 28.62 -6.09
CA ASP A 224 25.54 29.69 -5.38
C ASP A 224 24.03 29.65 -5.66
N ALA A 225 23.24 29.76 -4.60
CA ALA A 225 21.80 29.83 -4.69
C ALA A 225 21.34 31.24 -5.09
N HIS A 226 20.49 31.32 -6.10
CA HIS A 226 19.93 32.55 -6.65
C HIS A 226 18.42 32.63 -6.38
N PRO A 227 17.86 33.81 -6.10
CA PRO A 227 16.41 33.97 -5.97
C PRO A 227 15.69 33.59 -7.27
N VAL A 228 14.54 32.91 -7.13
CA VAL A 228 13.70 32.51 -8.26
C VAL A 228 12.76 33.65 -8.66
N ASP A 229 12.58 33.86 -9.97
CA ASP A 229 11.51 34.70 -10.51
C ASP A 229 10.15 34.04 -10.23
N MET A 230 9.48 34.53 -9.19
CA MET A 230 8.20 34.01 -8.75
C MET A 230 7.10 34.15 -9.81
N SER A 231 7.17 35.15 -10.71
CA SER A 231 6.16 35.31 -11.78
C SER A 231 6.24 34.20 -12.83
N LYS A 232 7.43 33.65 -13.05
CA LYS A 232 7.63 32.44 -13.87
C LYS A 232 7.32 31.18 -13.06
N TRP A 233 7.83 31.09 -11.84
CA TRP A 233 7.76 29.89 -11.01
C TRP A 233 6.34 29.51 -10.58
N GLU A 234 5.46 30.49 -10.34
CA GLU A 234 4.04 30.25 -10.04
C GLU A 234 3.29 29.51 -11.16
N LYS A 235 3.81 29.54 -12.40
CA LYS A 235 3.26 28.76 -13.53
C LYS A 235 3.75 27.31 -13.53
N ILE A 236 4.91 27.04 -12.93
CA ILE A 236 5.54 25.73 -12.84
C ILE A 236 5.06 24.95 -11.63
N LEU A 237 4.93 25.61 -10.47
CA LEU A 237 4.54 24.98 -9.21
C LEU A 237 3.31 24.06 -9.29
N PRO A 238 2.20 24.43 -9.98
CA PRO A 238 1.05 23.54 -10.14
C PRO A 238 1.36 22.24 -10.90
N LEU A 239 2.37 22.23 -11.78
CA LEU A 239 2.79 21.03 -12.52
C LEU A 239 3.49 20.02 -11.60
N LEU A 240 4.11 20.48 -10.50
CA LEU A 240 4.78 19.62 -9.53
C LEU A 240 3.80 18.89 -8.59
N SER A 241 2.52 19.26 -8.60
CA SER A 241 1.48 18.59 -7.82
C SER A 241 1.25 17.15 -8.28
N ARG A 242 1.22 16.93 -9.60
CA ARG A 242 1.02 15.65 -10.28
C ARG A 242 1.26 15.81 -11.79
N PRO A 243 1.81 14.81 -12.49
CA PRO A 243 1.75 14.75 -13.95
C PRO A 243 0.32 14.45 -14.44
N GLU A 244 -0.47 15.50 -14.65
CA GLU A 244 -1.88 15.39 -15.05
C GLU A 244 -2.03 14.66 -16.40
N GLY A 245 -2.84 13.59 -16.43
CA GLY A 245 -3.02 12.77 -17.64
C GLY A 245 -2.00 11.63 -17.79
N MET A 246 -1.20 11.35 -16.77
CA MET A 246 -0.36 10.15 -16.70
C MET A 246 -1.20 8.88 -16.82
N LYS A 247 -0.62 7.85 -17.44
CA LYS A 247 -1.21 6.50 -17.57
C LYS A 247 -0.20 5.43 -17.19
N VAL A 248 -0.68 4.20 -16.99
CA VAL A 248 0.16 3.00 -16.88
C VAL A 248 0.27 2.34 -18.26
N HIS A 249 1.50 2.05 -18.69
CA HIS A 249 1.79 1.32 -19.93
C HIS A 249 1.93 -0.19 -19.71
N ARG A 250 2.63 -0.55 -18.62
CA ARG A 250 2.81 -1.93 -18.13
C ARG A 250 2.66 -1.91 -16.62
N HIS A 251 1.85 -2.82 -16.09
CA HIS A 251 1.68 -2.94 -14.65
C HIS A 251 2.80 -3.76 -14.02
N LYS A 252 3.45 -4.63 -14.80
CA LYS A 252 4.53 -5.49 -14.35
C LYS A 252 5.61 -5.69 -15.42
N VAL A 253 6.87 -5.56 -15.02
CA VAL A 253 8.06 -5.94 -15.81
C VAL A 253 8.80 -7.02 -15.03
N GLU A 254 8.75 -8.28 -15.50
CA GLU A 254 9.19 -9.47 -14.75
C GLU A 254 10.69 -9.51 -14.49
N ASP A 255 11.49 -9.20 -15.50
CA ASP A 255 12.96 -9.18 -15.45
C ASP A 255 13.52 -7.86 -14.93
N ARG A 256 12.65 -6.85 -14.77
CA ARG A 256 12.99 -5.48 -14.38
C ARG A 256 13.96 -4.82 -15.36
N ASP A 257 13.99 -5.29 -16.60
CA ASP A 257 14.72 -4.65 -17.68
C ASP A 257 13.80 -3.61 -18.34
N TYR A 258 14.11 -2.34 -18.11
CA TYR A 258 13.35 -1.23 -18.67
C TYR A 258 14.00 -0.61 -19.91
N THR A 259 15.05 -1.25 -20.45
CA THR A 259 15.80 -0.72 -21.58
C THR A 259 14.97 -0.63 -22.86
N GLU A 260 13.94 -1.48 -23.01
CA GLU A 260 12.96 -1.39 -24.13
C GLU A 260 12.32 0.01 -24.21
N TRP A 261 12.10 0.65 -23.07
CA TRP A 261 11.52 1.99 -22.97
C TRP A 261 12.56 3.10 -22.86
N GLY A 262 13.86 2.78 -23.00
CA GLY A 262 14.95 3.73 -22.83
C GLY A 262 15.10 4.24 -21.39
N ILE A 263 14.60 3.49 -20.40
CA ILE A 263 14.73 3.86 -18.98
C ILE A 263 15.95 3.15 -18.42
N GLY A 264 16.86 3.90 -17.81
CA GLY A 264 18.07 3.36 -17.20
C GLY A 264 18.79 4.39 -16.33
N ASP A 265 20.01 4.05 -15.92
CA ASP A 265 20.82 4.90 -15.02
C ASP A 265 21.16 6.27 -15.62
N ASN A 266 21.12 6.40 -16.95
CA ASN A 266 21.37 7.63 -17.68
C ASN A 266 20.12 8.37 -18.15
N SER A 267 18.94 8.01 -17.63
CA SER A 267 17.71 8.74 -17.90
C SER A 267 17.76 10.16 -17.34
N LEU A 268 17.13 11.10 -18.05
CA LEU A 268 16.70 12.36 -17.45
C LEU A 268 15.87 12.02 -16.20
N SER A 269 16.17 12.66 -15.07
CA SER A 269 15.45 12.36 -13.83
C SER A 269 14.85 13.61 -13.20
N LEU A 270 13.61 13.47 -12.72
CA LEU A 270 12.85 14.52 -12.04
C LEU A 270 12.62 14.08 -10.60
N GLU A 271 13.17 14.81 -9.63
CA GLU A 271 12.86 14.59 -8.21
C GLU A 271 11.95 15.70 -7.70
N ILE A 272 10.85 15.31 -7.06
CA ILE A 272 9.95 16.25 -6.37
C ILE A 272 9.91 15.84 -4.91
N ARG A 273 10.34 16.73 -4.01
CA ARG A 273 10.32 16.50 -2.56
C ARG A 273 9.27 17.37 -1.90
N PHE A 274 8.57 16.79 -0.94
CA PHE A 274 7.44 17.43 -0.30
C PHE A 274 7.36 17.05 1.17
N ARG A 275 6.70 17.91 1.95
CA ARG A 275 6.44 17.65 3.36
C ARG A 275 5.38 16.56 3.51
N GLY A 276 5.74 15.48 4.20
CA GLY A 276 4.85 14.43 4.66
C GLY A 276 4.61 14.51 6.17
N VAL A 277 3.57 13.82 6.63
CA VAL A 277 3.26 13.62 8.05
C VAL A 277 3.07 12.12 8.27
N SER A 278 3.79 11.54 9.22
CA SER A 278 3.64 10.12 9.56
C SER A 278 2.29 9.86 10.23
N GLU A 279 1.89 8.59 10.34
CA GLU A 279 0.68 8.20 11.10
C GLU A 279 0.73 8.70 12.58
N THR A 280 1.92 8.88 13.13
CA THR A 280 2.15 9.41 14.48
C THR A 280 2.21 10.95 14.55
N GLY A 281 1.99 11.66 13.44
CA GLY A 281 2.00 13.11 13.38
C GLY A 281 3.38 13.76 13.20
N THR A 282 4.43 12.98 12.93
CA THR A 282 5.80 13.49 12.74
C THR A 282 5.97 14.04 11.33
N ASN A 283 6.40 15.29 11.21
CA ASN A 283 6.77 15.87 9.91
C ASN A 283 8.05 15.22 9.38
N TYR A 284 8.06 14.86 8.11
CA TYR A 284 9.25 14.37 7.40
C TYR A 284 9.27 14.89 5.96
N VAL A 285 10.43 14.82 5.31
CA VAL A 285 10.54 15.11 3.88
C VAL A 285 10.45 13.79 3.13
N ASP A 286 9.46 13.70 2.27
CA ASP A 286 9.24 12.58 1.36
C ASP A 286 9.53 13.03 -0.08
N GLY A 287 9.47 12.12 -1.04
CA GLY A 287 9.67 12.47 -2.44
C GLY A 287 9.13 11.43 -3.42
N ILE A 288 9.27 11.79 -4.68
CA ILE A 288 9.20 10.88 -5.83
C ILE A 288 10.39 11.19 -6.74
N LEU A 289 10.94 10.16 -7.37
CA LEU A 289 11.99 10.29 -8.37
C LEU A 289 11.54 9.56 -9.64
N LEU A 290 11.29 10.34 -10.69
CA LEU A 290 10.83 9.84 -11.97
C LEU A 290 12.02 9.78 -12.92
N LEU A 291 12.36 8.58 -13.39
CA LEU A 291 13.28 8.37 -14.50
C LEU A 291 12.50 8.48 -15.80
N ILE A 292 12.96 9.31 -16.72
CA ILE A 292 12.32 9.57 -18.01
C ILE A 292 13.04 8.79 -19.11
N GLY A 293 12.30 7.95 -19.80
CA GLY A 293 12.77 7.16 -20.92
C GLY A 293 12.50 7.81 -22.27
N ASN A 294 12.38 6.98 -23.30
CA ASN A 294 12.11 7.41 -24.66
C ASN A 294 10.71 8.02 -24.79
N GLU A 295 10.57 8.88 -25.80
CA GLU A 295 9.28 9.34 -26.26
C GLU A 295 8.49 8.17 -26.89
N SER A 296 7.19 8.11 -26.62
CA SER A 296 6.27 7.17 -27.26
C SER A 296 6.19 7.40 -28.77
N GLU A 297 5.83 6.38 -29.54
CA GLU A 297 5.82 6.44 -31.02
C GLU A 297 4.98 7.60 -31.61
N VAL A 298 3.92 8.00 -30.91
CA VAL A 298 3.00 9.06 -31.35
C VAL A 298 3.47 10.45 -30.89
N GLY A 299 4.45 10.53 -30.00
CA GLY A 299 5.01 11.79 -29.50
C GLY A 299 4.19 12.53 -28.44
N ASN A 300 3.17 11.88 -27.87
CA ASN A 300 2.29 12.52 -26.89
C ASN A 300 2.71 12.25 -25.43
N TYR A 301 3.59 11.27 -25.22
CA TYR A 301 4.03 10.81 -23.91
C TYR A 301 5.50 10.41 -23.94
N TYR A 302 6.15 10.45 -22.77
CA TYR A 302 7.39 9.75 -22.48
C TYR A 302 7.11 8.53 -21.60
N TYR A 303 7.85 7.46 -21.81
CA TYR A 303 7.90 6.37 -20.83
C TYR A 303 8.60 6.85 -19.57
N ALA A 304 8.17 6.37 -18.40
CA ALA A 304 8.82 6.71 -17.14
C ALA A 304 8.71 5.62 -16.08
N LEU A 305 9.55 5.74 -15.06
CA LEU A 305 9.59 4.84 -13.90
C LEU A 305 9.71 5.66 -12.62
N ASN A 306 8.93 5.34 -11.58
CA ASN A 306 9.20 5.85 -10.22
C ASN A 306 10.28 4.99 -9.55
N SER A 307 11.52 5.46 -9.47
CA SER A 307 12.65 4.67 -8.97
C SER A 307 12.63 4.42 -7.46
N GLN A 308 11.75 5.09 -6.71
CA GLN A 308 11.62 4.92 -5.26
C GLN A 308 10.66 3.79 -4.84
N GLU A 309 10.04 3.10 -5.79
CA GLU A 309 9.11 1.99 -5.51
C GLU A 309 9.76 0.60 -5.61
N GLY A 310 9.20 -0.36 -4.87
CA GLY A 310 9.80 -1.67 -4.56
C GLY A 310 9.98 -2.64 -5.73
N SER A 311 9.79 -3.94 -5.49
CA SER A 311 10.15 -4.99 -6.46
C SER A 311 9.27 -5.06 -7.72
N MET A 312 8.10 -4.41 -7.72
CA MET A 312 7.19 -4.32 -8.87
C MET A 312 6.94 -2.85 -9.16
N GLN A 313 7.58 -2.32 -10.19
CA GLN A 313 7.39 -0.94 -10.62
C GLN A 313 6.73 -0.96 -12.00
N PRO A 314 5.59 -0.27 -12.17
CA PRO A 314 4.95 -0.15 -13.46
C PRO A 314 5.78 0.76 -14.38
N VAL A 315 5.63 0.55 -15.69
CA VAL A 315 6.07 1.54 -16.69
C VAL A 315 4.94 2.54 -16.86
N LEU A 316 5.24 3.81 -16.65
CA LEU A 316 4.32 4.92 -16.75
C LEU A 316 4.41 5.58 -18.13
N LEU A 317 3.35 6.29 -18.51
CA LEU A 317 3.34 7.26 -19.60
C LEU A 317 3.08 8.64 -19.01
N LEU A 318 4.06 9.52 -19.10
CA LEU A 318 3.95 10.92 -18.68
C LEU A 318 3.67 11.79 -19.90
N PRO A 319 2.73 12.74 -19.85
CA PRO A 319 2.44 13.61 -21.00
C PRO A 319 3.69 14.36 -21.45
N ALA A 320 3.97 14.34 -22.77
CA ALA A 320 5.15 14.98 -23.35
C ALA A 320 5.24 16.46 -22.96
N LYS A 321 4.14 17.19 -23.12
CA LYS A 321 4.04 18.60 -22.70
C LYS A 321 4.46 18.84 -21.25
N TRP A 322 4.13 17.93 -20.32
CA TRP A 322 4.51 18.09 -18.91
C TRP A 322 6.01 17.89 -18.72
N VAL A 323 6.57 16.83 -19.33
CA VAL A 323 8.02 16.54 -19.30
C VAL A 323 8.80 17.67 -19.94
N ASP A 324 8.41 18.11 -21.14
CA ASP A 324 9.07 19.17 -21.91
C ASP A 324 9.03 20.51 -21.19
N THR A 325 7.91 20.84 -20.55
CA THR A 325 7.79 22.08 -19.78
C THR A 325 8.79 22.09 -18.62
N LEU A 326 8.93 20.98 -17.89
CA LEU A 326 9.86 20.88 -16.77
C LEU A 326 11.32 20.78 -17.22
N SER A 327 11.61 20.06 -18.30
CA SER A 327 12.96 19.93 -18.83
C SER A 327 13.46 21.23 -19.47
N SER A 328 12.57 22.04 -20.05
CA SER A 328 12.92 23.36 -20.62
C SER A 328 13.46 24.36 -19.59
N LEU A 329 13.35 24.07 -18.28
CA LEU A 329 14.00 24.86 -17.23
C LEU A 329 15.53 24.87 -17.36
N TYR A 330 16.13 23.91 -18.05
CA TYR A 330 17.55 23.97 -18.42
C TYR A 330 17.88 25.15 -19.34
N ASP A 331 16.97 25.50 -20.25
CA ASP A 331 17.20 26.53 -21.26
C ASP A 331 16.74 27.92 -20.79
N ASP A 332 15.68 27.99 -19.97
CA ASP A 332 15.16 29.23 -19.37
C ASP A 332 15.00 29.08 -17.85
N VAL A 333 16.13 28.98 -17.15
CA VAL A 333 16.15 28.99 -15.68
C VAL A 333 15.49 30.29 -15.18
N PRO A 334 14.48 30.22 -14.30
CA PRO A 334 13.72 31.40 -13.86
C PRO A 334 14.50 32.17 -12.78
N TYR A 335 15.62 32.78 -13.13
CA TYR A 335 16.35 33.69 -12.24
C TYR A 335 15.55 34.98 -12.03
N ALA A 336 15.43 35.42 -10.77
CA ALA A 336 14.94 36.77 -10.50
C ALA A 336 15.90 37.79 -11.12
N ASN A 337 15.35 38.78 -11.82
CA ASN A 337 16.15 39.91 -12.29
C ASN A 337 16.75 40.63 -11.08
N LYS A 338 18.06 40.92 -11.15
CA LYS A 338 18.78 41.69 -10.12
C LYS A 338 18.31 43.13 -10.06
#